data_AF-A0A0D6QSL6-F1
#
_entry.id   AF-A0A0D6QSL6-F1
#
_cell.length_a   1.000
_cell.length_b   1.000
_cell.length_c   1.000
_cell.angle_alpha   90.00
_cell.angle_beta   90.00
_cell.angle_gamma   90.00
#
_symmetry.space_group_name_H-M   'P 1'
#
loop_
_entity.id
_entity.type
_entity.pdbx_description
1 polymer ?
#
loop_
_entity_poly.entity_id
_entity_poly.type
_entity_poly.pdbx_seq_one_letter_code
_entity_poly.pdbx_strand_id
1 'polypeptide(L)'
;MGQCYGKNIAVDDAADGSRERNGVRVAGTPNGNAGSSVKNTPSHPSSTSPWPSPYPHAPSPLPGTLPPGVPPSPSRSTPRRFFRRPFPPPSPAKHIKASLAKRHGAPKQPKDGPIPEDGVENERPLDKSFGYSKNFTSKYELGHEVGRGHFGHTCYAKARKGELKGQAVAVKVISKAKMTTAIAIEDVRREVKILKALSGHNNLVKFYDACEDANNVYIIMELCEGGELLDRILSRGGRYTEEDAKVIVRQILSIVAFCHLQGVVHRDLKPENFLFATKDEHSPMKAIDFGLSDFIRPDERLNDIVGSAYYVAPEVLHRSYSLEADVWSVGVITYILLCGSRPFWARTESGIFRAVLRADPNFDDAPWPSVSPEAKDFVKRLLNKDLRKRMTAVQALTHPWLRGQNPIPLDIFIFKLVKSYVRASPLRRAALRALSKSLTEDELMYLRSQYKLLEPNKDGKITLENFRSALMRNTTEAMKESKVPDILNSMENLASRKMDFDEFCAAAISVYQLEALDGWEQIASSAYEYFEREGNRVITVEELAREMNLSSTAHTVLQDWIRSTDGKLSFLGFTKFLHGVTLRSIPRPQ
;
A
#
# COMPACT_ATOMS: atom_id res chain seq x y z
N MET A 1 -16.56 26.15 -36.41
CA MET A 1 -16.37 26.14 -37.87
C MET A 1 -15.09 25.37 -38.18
N GLY A 2 -15.15 24.44 -39.13
CA GLY A 2 -13.99 23.64 -39.57
C GLY A 2 -14.25 22.14 -39.56
N GLN A 3 -15.08 21.66 -40.50
CA GLN A 3 -15.22 20.24 -40.87
C GLN A 3 -14.01 19.81 -41.70
N CYS A 4 -13.60 18.54 -41.63
CA CYS A 4 -12.96 17.84 -42.74
C CYS A 4 -13.28 16.33 -42.70
N TYR A 5 -13.55 15.82 -43.91
CA TYR A 5 -14.23 14.58 -44.28
C TYR A 5 -13.35 13.32 -44.22
N GLY A 6 -13.99 12.18 -43.93
CA GLY A 6 -13.48 10.84 -44.22
C GLY A 6 -13.75 10.41 -45.66
N LYS A 7 -12.83 9.63 -46.24
CA LYS A 7 -12.99 8.94 -47.53
C LYS A 7 -12.86 7.43 -47.30
N ASN A 8 -13.88 6.70 -47.77
CA ASN A 8 -13.89 5.26 -47.98
C ASN A 8 -12.95 4.89 -49.14
N ILE A 9 -12.31 3.72 -49.06
CA ILE A 9 -11.70 3.04 -50.20
C ILE A 9 -12.35 1.66 -50.33
N ALA A 10 -12.63 1.33 -51.59
CA ALA A 10 -13.40 0.20 -52.08
C ALA A 10 -12.60 -1.11 -52.10
N VAL A 11 -13.38 -2.18 -52.21
CA VAL A 11 -13.04 -3.58 -52.40
C VAL A 11 -12.67 -3.79 -53.87
N ASP A 12 -11.62 -4.59 -54.14
CA ASP A 12 -11.39 -5.21 -55.44
C ASP A 12 -11.14 -6.71 -55.24
N ASP A 13 -11.94 -7.50 -55.98
CA ASP A 13 -11.80 -8.93 -56.20
C ASP A 13 -10.71 -9.21 -57.25
N ALA A 14 -9.93 -10.28 -57.06
CA ALA A 14 -9.34 -11.02 -58.16
C ALA A 14 -9.06 -12.47 -57.77
N ALA A 15 -9.56 -13.37 -58.61
CA ALA A 15 -9.53 -14.82 -58.49
C ALA A 15 -8.26 -15.44 -59.12
N ASP A 16 -7.84 -16.58 -58.59
CA ASP A 16 -7.18 -17.71 -59.29
C ASP A 16 -7.16 -18.89 -58.28
N GLY A 17 -7.40 -20.17 -58.54
CA GLY A 17 -7.43 -20.94 -59.78
C GLY A 17 -6.77 -22.30 -59.55
N SER A 18 -7.56 -23.31 -59.17
CA SER A 18 -7.38 -24.76 -59.45
C SER A 18 -6.23 -25.57 -58.81
N ARG A 19 -6.58 -26.69 -58.12
CA ARG A 19 -6.39 -28.11 -58.56
C ARG A 19 -6.40 -29.10 -57.37
N GLU A 20 -7.24 -30.13 -57.55
CA GLU A 20 -7.19 -31.55 -57.13
C GLU A 20 -5.81 -32.10 -56.64
N ARG A 21 -5.66 -33.13 -55.78
CA ARG A 21 -6.36 -34.42 -55.64
C ARG A 21 -5.80 -35.26 -54.44
N ASN A 22 -6.65 -36.16 -53.89
CA ASN A 22 -6.40 -37.53 -53.38
C ASN A 22 -5.64 -37.90 -52.08
N GLY A 23 -6.34 -38.75 -51.29
CA GLY A 23 -5.81 -39.92 -50.52
C GLY A 23 -5.51 -39.66 -49.04
N VAL A 24 -5.84 -40.49 -48.04
CA VAL A 24 -6.18 -41.91 -47.93
C VAL A 24 -6.90 -42.17 -46.58
N ARG A 25 -7.78 -43.18 -46.55
CA ARG A 25 -8.48 -43.75 -45.38
C ARG A 25 -7.57 -44.65 -44.52
N VAL A 26 -7.77 -44.68 -43.19
CA VAL A 26 -7.65 -45.92 -42.37
C VAL A 26 -8.71 -45.90 -41.26
N ALA A 27 -9.29 -47.07 -40.99
CA ALA A 27 -10.46 -47.37 -40.18
C ALA A 27 -10.15 -47.69 -38.70
N GLY A 28 -11.18 -47.68 -37.85
CA GLY A 28 -11.18 -48.27 -36.50
C GLY A 28 -12.40 -47.90 -35.65
N THR A 29 -13.43 -48.76 -35.70
CA THR A 29 -14.64 -48.86 -34.83
C THR A 29 -14.29 -49.19 -33.35
N PRO A 30 -15.22 -49.21 -32.34
CA PRO A 30 -16.67 -49.51 -32.46
C PRO A 30 -17.68 -48.77 -31.53
N ASN A 31 -18.96 -48.98 -31.88
CA ASN A 31 -20.18 -49.18 -31.06
C ASN A 31 -20.36 -48.41 -29.73
N GLY A 32 -21.54 -47.85 -29.42
CA GLY A 32 -22.84 -47.98 -30.05
C GLY A 32 -23.98 -47.48 -29.15
N ASN A 33 -25.18 -47.53 -29.74
CA ASN A 33 -26.53 -47.43 -29.19
C ASN A 33 -27.22 -46.06 -29.01
N ALA A 34 -28.11 -45.84 -30.01
CA ALA A 34 -29.56 -45.60 -29.92
C ALA A 34 -29.99 -44.26 -29.29
N GLY A 35 -30.66 -43.34 -30.01
CA GLY A 35 -31.84 -43.46 -30.89
C GLY A 35 -32.97 -42.70 -30.18
N SER A 36 -33.73 -41.74 -30.73
CA SER A 36 -34.39 -41.55 -32.03
C SER A 36 -34.84 -40.06 -32.14
N SER A 37 -34.60 -39.32 -33.24
CA SER A 37 -35.55 -38.96 -34.33
C SER A 37 -36.99 -38.62 -33.86
N VAL A 38 -37.64 -37.48 -34.17
CA VAL A 38 -38.13 -37.02 -35.50
C VAL A 38 -38.42 -35.49 -35.52
N LYS A 39 -38.40 -34.93 -36.74
CA LYS A 39 -38.53 -33.55 -37.27
C LYS A 39 -39.86 -32.78 -37.01
N ASN A 40 -39.79 -31.44 -37.03
CA ASN A 40 -40.47 -30.48 -37.95
C ASN A 40 -40.79 -29.11 -37.30
N THR A 41 -40.43 -28.00 -37.98
CA THR A 41 -40.87 -26.58 -37.85
C THR A 41 -42.38 -26.38 -38.15
N PRO A 42 -43.08 -25.22 -37.95
CA PRO A 42 -42.62 -23.80 -37.87
C PRO A 42 -43.38 -22.78 -36.92
N SER A 43 -42.84 -21.55 -36.86
CA SER A 43 -43.46 -20.19 -36.75
C SER A 43 -44.28 -19.66 -35.52
N HIS A 44 -44.00 -18.38 -35.19
CA HIS A 44 -44.57 -17.40 -34.22
C HIS A 44 -46.10 -17.32 -34.04
N PRO A 45 -46.62 -16.80 -32.90
CA PRO A 45 -46.98 -15.37 -32.76
C PRO A 45 -46.81 -14.71 -31.36
N SER A 46 -46.98 -13.39 -31.38
CA SER A 46 -47.03 -12.36 -30.32
C SER A 46 -48.32 -12.34 -29.45
N SER A 47 -48.25 -11.92 -28.18
CA SER A 47 -49.16 -10.99 -27.42
C SER A 47 -48.85 -11.07 -25.88
N THR A 48 -48.46 -9.99 -25.19
CA THR A 48 -49.23 -9.00 -24.39
C THR A 48 -49.80 -9.43 -23.02
N SER A 49 -49.15 -8.92 -21.95
CA SER A 49 -49.63 -8.30 -20.67
C SER A 49 -50.62 -9.02 -19.73
N PRO A 50 -50.57 -8.80 -18.38
CA PRO A 50 -51.27 -7.64 -17.76
C PRO A 50 -50.66 -7.06 -16.45
N TRP A 51 -50.88 -5.75 -16.22
CA TRP A 51 -50.76 -5.03 -14.93
C TRP A 51 -52.05 -5.20 -14.07
N PRO A 52 -52.13 -4.79 -12.78
CA PRO A 52 -52.38 -3.39 -12.40
C PRO A 52 -51.73 -2.87 -11.09
N SER A 53 -51.43 -1.56 -11.11
CA SER A 53 -51.08 -0.71 -9.95
C SER A 53 -52.33 0.04 -9.48
N PRO A 54 -52.53 0.34 -8.17
CA PRO A 54 -53.64 1.16 -7.70
C PRO A 54 -53.28 2.66 -7.57
N TYR A 55 -54.16 3.49 -8.12
CA TYR A 55 -54.29 4.96 -8.07
C TYR A 55 -55.01 5.40 -6.74
N PRO A 56 -55.26 6.71 -6.37
CA PRO A 56 -55.61 7.84 -7.25
C PRO A 56 -55.19 9.28 -6.85
N HIS A 57 -55.58 10.23 -7.72
CA HIS A 57 -55.34 11.68 -7.70
C HIS A 57 -56.49 12.54 -7.07
N ALA A 58 -56.09 13.70 -6.51
CA ALA A 58 -56.74 15.04 -6.42
C ALA A 58 -57.92 15.27 -5.42
N PRO A 59 -58.28 16.53 -5.00
CA PRO A 59 -57.82 17.89 -5.41
C PRO A 59 -57.50 18.90 -4.25
N SER A 60 -57.07 20.14 -4.60
CA SER A 60 -56.88 21.30 -3.67
C SER A 60 -58.19 21.96 -3.22
N PRO A 61 -58.21 22.69 -2.07
CA PRO A 61 -58.23 24.18 -2.09
C PRO A 61 -57.53 24.91 -0.89
N LEU A 62 -57.24 26.22 -1.04
CA LEU A 62 -56.88 27.22 0.02
C LEU A 62 -58.17 27.86 0.62
N PRO A 63 -58.20 28.81 1.61
CA PRO A 63 -57.14 29.55 2.37
C PRO A 63 -57.38 29.71 3.92
N GLY A 64 -56.39 30.22 4.70
CA GLY A 64 -56.65 31.02 5.92
C GLY A 64 -55.84 30.80 7.23
N THR A 65 -54.97 31.78 7.54
CA THR A 65 -54.67 32.44 8.86
C THR A 65 -53.95 31.76 10.07
N LEU A 66 -52.77 32.35 10.41
CA LEU A 66 -52.11 32.63 11.73
C LEU A 66 -51.27 31.54 12.47
N PRO A 67 -50.29 31.87 13.36
CA PRO A 67 -49.36 33.02 13.52
C PRO A 67 -47.85 32.57 13.66
N PRO A 68 -46.85 33.46 13.88
CA PRO A 68 -45.43 33.19 13.57
C PRO A 68 -44.55 32.77 14.77
N GLY A 69 -43.46 32.06 14.47
CA GLY A 69 -42.19 32.22 15.19
C GLY A 69 -41.57 30.98 15.83
N VAL A 70 -40.83 30.17 15.04
CA VAL A 70 -39.58 29.46 15.44
C VAL A 70 -38.85 29.10 14.14
N PRO A 71 -37.55 29.40 13.94
CA PRO A 71 -36.81 28.89 12.79
C PRO A 71 -36.24 27.49 13.08
N PRO A 72 -36.59 26.44 12.32
CA PRO A 72 -35.80 25.22 12.30
C PRO A 72 -34.68 25.30 11.23
N SER A 73 -33.51 24.83 11.64
CA SER A 73 -32.24 24.75 10.90
C SER A 73 -32.33 24.19 9.48
N PRO A 74 -31.49 24.64 8.51
CA PRO A 74 -31.51 24.10 7.16
C PRO A 74 -30.84 22.72 7.11
N SER A 75 -31.66 21.71 6.88
CA SER A 75 -31.25 20.39 6.43
C SER A 75 -30.55 20.48 5.06
N ARG A 76 -29.41 19.79 4.93
CA ARG A 76 -28.68 19.64 3.67
C ARG A 76 -29.44 18.67 2.75
N SER A 77 -30.10 19.21 1.73
CA SER A 77 -30.57 18.44 0.59
C SER A 77 -29.46 18.31 -0.45
N THR A 78 -29.01 17.07 -0.71
CA THR A 78 -28.19 16.72 -1.88
C THR A 78 -29.11 16.29 -3.03
N PRO A 79 -28.98 16.82 -4.27
CA PRO A 79 -29.69 16.26 -5.40
C PRO A 79 -29.02 14.96 -5.87
N ARG A 80 -29.80 13.87 -5.91
CA ARG A 80 -29.41 12.61 -6.56
C ARG A 80 -29.58 12.70 -8.09
N ARG A 81 -28.68 11.99 -8.78
CA ARG A 81 -28.66 11.56 -10.21
C ARG A 81 -28.24 12.58 -11.27
N PHE A 82 -27.00 12.43 -11.74
CA PHE A 82 -26.65 12.29 -13.17
C PHE A 82 -25.40 11.39 -13.29
N PHE A 83 -25.59 10.14 -13.68
CA PHE A 83 -24.52 9.30 -14.23
C PHE A 83 -24.47 9.56 -15.74
N ARG A 84 -23.39 10.18 -16.23
CA ARG A 84 -22.78 9.89 -17.54
C ARG A 84 -21.45 10.68 -17.68
N ARG A 85 -20.40 9.91 -17.98
CA ARG A 85 -18.97 10.24 -18.23
C ARG A 85 -18.05 10.28 -16.99
N PRO A 86 -17.01 9.41 -16.93
CA PRO A 86 -15.94 9.58 -15.96
C PRO A 86 -15.12 10.81 -16.39
N PHE A 87 -15.15 11.86 -15.58
CA PHE A 87 -14.16 12.93 -15.71
C PHE A 87 -12.79 12.35 -15.31
N PRO A 88 -11.71 12.61 -16.07
CA PRO A 88 -10.37 12.20 -15.65
C PRO A 88 -10.06 12.81 -14.27
N PRO A 89 -9.33 12.10 -13.40
CA PRO A 89 -8.99 12.64 -12.09
C PRO A 89 -8.30 14.00 -12.25
N PRO A 90 -8.64 15.01 -11.43
CA PRO A 90 -7.90 16.27 -11.45
C PRO A 90 -6.43 15.97 -11.13
N SER A 91 -5.53 16.39 -12.03
CA SER A 91 -4.10 16.11 -11.94
C SER A 91 -3.55 16.46 -10.54
N PRO A 92 -2.91 15.52 -9.82
CA PRO A 92 -2.28 15.75 -8.52
C PRO A 92 -1.13 16.78 -8.55
N ALA A 93 -0.81 17.32 -9.72
CA ALA A 93 0.45 17.97 -9.99
C ALA A 93 0.67 19.30 -9.23
N LYS A 94 -0.36 20.00 -8.73
CA LYS A 94 -0.15 21.37 -8.21
C LYS A 94 0.64 21.43 -6.90
N HIS A 95 0.29 20.65 -5.87
CA HIS A 95 1.08 20.64 -4.63
C HIS A 95 2.17 19.57 -4.59
N ILE A 96 2.11 18.48 -5.37
CA ILE A 96 3.32 17.65 -5.54
C ILE A 96 4.42 18.52 -6.17
N LYS A 97 4.09 19.36 -7.17
CA LYS A 97 5.01 20.41 -7.65
C LYS A 97 5.31 21.48 -6.60
N ALA A 98 4.36 21.98 -5.81
CA ALA A 98 4.63 23.04 -4.83
C ALA A 98 5.42 22.57 -3.59
N SER A 99 5.22 21.34 -3.13
CA SER A 99 5.95 20.69 -2.04
C SER A 99 7.35 20.28 -2.49
N LEU A 100 7.50 19.75 -3.71
CA LEU A 100 8.81 19.57 -4.32
C LEU A 100 9.47 20.91 -4.65
N ALA A 101 8.74 21.96 -5.04
CA ALA A 101 9.30 23.31 -5.20
C ALA A 101 9.71 23.94 -3.86
N LYS A 102 8.99 23.68 -2.76
CA LYS A 102 9.40 24.06 -1.39
C LYS A 102 10.65 23.29 -0.93
N ARG A 103 10.76 22.02 -1.31
CA ARG A 103 11.96 21.20 -1.10
C ARG A 103 13.14 21.67 -1.98
N HIS A 104 12.85 22.11 -3.21
CA HIS A 104 13.83 22.39 -4.25
C HIS A 104 14.15 23.88 -4.44
N GLY A 105 13.70 24.75 -3.53
CA GLY A 105 13.80 26.20 -3.67
C GLY A 105 13.00 26.73 -4.87
N ALA A 106 12.24 27.81 -4.66
CA ALA A 106 11.62 28.50 -5.79
C ALA A 106 12.70 29.32 -6.54
N PRO A 107 12.72 29.36 -7.88
CA PRO A 107 13.55 30.32 -8.60
C PRO A 107 13.11 31.75 -8.22
N LYS A 108 14.05 32.57 -7.72
CA LYS A 108 13.80 33.99 -7.47
C LYS A 108 13.41 34.66 -8.79
N GLN A 109 12.22 35.25 -8.87
CA GLN A 109 11.94 36.23 -9.92
C GLN A 109 12.80 37.47 -9.66
N PRO A 110 13.45 38.05 -10.68
CA PRO A 110 14.18 39.30 -10.51
C PRO A 110 13.19 40.40 -10.14
N LYS A 111 13.36 40.98 -8.95
CA LYS A 111 12.72 42.25 -8.59
C LYS A 111 13.67 43.35 -9.02
N ASP A 112 13.24 44.19 -9.95
CA ASP A 112 13.92 45.43 -10.28
C ASP A 112 13.86 46.38 -9.07
N GLY A 113 15.02 46.66 -8.49
CA GLY A 113 15.21 47.63 -7.42
C GLY A 113 16.68 47.66 -7.00
N PRO A 114 17.32 48.84 -6.90
CA PRO A 114 18.73 48.93 -6.55
C PRO A 114 18.89 48.80 -5.03
N ILE A 115 19.68 47.82 -4.59
CA ILE A 115 20.13 47.67 -3.18
C ILE A 115 21.63 47.33 -3.21
N PRO A 116 22.45 47.87 -2.28
CA PRO A 116 23.90 48.01 -2.40
C PRO A 116 24.66 46.70 -2.31
N GLU A 117 25.86 46.72 -2.88
CA GLU A 117 26.90 45.70 -2.79
C GLU A 117 27.24 45.38 -1.34
N ASP A 118 26.91 44.16 -0.88
CA ASP A 118 27.65 43.47 0.18
C ASP A 118 27.39 41.96 0.10
N GLY A 119 28.46 41.19 -0.10
CA GLY A 119 28.52 39.74 0.13
C GLY A 119 28.07 38.84 -1.03
N VAL A 120 28.86 38.73 -2.10
CA VAL A 120 28.74 37.62 -3.05
C VAL A 120 29.26 36.35 -2.39
N GLU A 121 28.42 35.63 -1.67
CA GLU A 121 28.62 34.19 -1.47
C GLU A 121 28.55 33.55 -2.86
N ASN A 122 29.69 33.14 -3.40
CA ASN A 122 29.79 32.37 -4.63
C ASN A 122 28.98 31.07 -4.49
N GLU A 123 27.71 31.06 -4.93
CA GLU A 123 26.94 29.84 -5.12
C GLU A 123 27.68 28.97 -6.16
N ARG A 124 28.45 28.00 -5.68
CA ARG A 124 29.10 27.02 -6.55
C ARG A 124 28.02 26.34 -7.38
N PRO A 125 28.15 26.29 -8.73
CA PRO A 125 27.17 25.63 -9.57
C PRO A 125 27.01 24.17 -9.13
N LEU A 126 25.75 23.73 -8.96
CA LEU A 126 25.45 22.36 -8.56
C LEU A 126 26.03 21.38 -9.59
N ASP A 127 26.76 20.36 -9.11
CA ASP A 127 27.21 19.27 -9.96
C ASP A 127 26.03 18.37 -10.35
N LYS A 128 25.62 18.48 -11.62
CA LYS A 128 24.54 17.70 -12.26
C LYS A 128 25.08 16.50 -13.04
N SER A 129 26.30 16.08 -12.75
CA SER A 129 26.86 14.82 -13.24
C SER A 129 26.41 13.67 -12.35
N PHE A 130 25.91 12.61 -12.97
CA PHE A 130 25.49 11.39 -12.29
C PHE A 130 26.53 10.28 -12.37
N GLY A 131 27.52 10.40 -13.26
CA GLY A 131 28.52 9.36 -13.52
C GLY A 131 27.96 8.21 -14.36
N TYR A 132 26.86 8.45 -15.08
CA TYR A 132 26.22 7.46 -15.94
C TYR A 132 26.83 7.46 -17.33
N SER A 133 26.57 6.40 -18.10
CA SER A 133 27.13 6.28 -19.44
C SER A 133 26.57 7.35 -20.39
N LYS A 134 27.44 7.96 -21.21
CA LYS A 134 27.08 9.06 -22.15
C LYS A 134 26.68 8.58 -23.54
N ASN A 135 26.38 7.30 -23.70
CA ASN A 135 26.22 6.64 -24.98
C ASN A 135 24.75 6.30 -25.33
N PHE A 136 23.79 7.02 -24.73
CA PHE A 136 22.35 6.79 -24.90
C PHE A 136 21.94 6.72 -26.38
N THR A 137 22.22 7.76 -27.16
CA THR A 137 21.85 7.85 -28.59
C THR A 137 22.49 6.77 -29.47
N SER A 138 23.64 6.23 -29.04
CA SER A 138 24.32 5.14 -29.75
C SER A 138 23.70 3.77 -29.47
N LYS A 139 23.06 3.61 -28.30
CA LYS A 139 22.47 2.36 -27.81
C LYS A 139 20.96 2.28 -28.05
N TYR A 140 20.25 3.39 -28.03
CA TYR A 140 18.78 3.43 -28.05
C TYR A 140 18.24 4.43 -29.07
N GLU A 141 17.12 4.08 -29.69
CA GLU A 141 16.30 4.94 -30.52
C GLU A 141 15.04 5.33 -29.75
N LEU A 142 14.94 6.60 -29.34
CA LEU A 142 13.77 7.11 -28.61
C LEU A 142 12.59 7.28 -29.58
N GLY A 143 11.42 6.82 -29.14
CA GLY A 143 10.15 6.92 -29.86
C GLY A 143 9.15 7.84 -29.16
N HIS A 144 7.87 7.49 -29.27
CA HIS A 144 6.76 8.28 -28.75
C HIS A 144 6.66 8.25 -27.22
N GLU A 145 6.06 9.29 -26.63
CA GLU A 145 5.74 9.35 -25.19
C GLU A 145 4.67 8.30 -24.85
N VAL A 146 4.96 7.46 -23.85
CA VAL A 146 4.04 6.42 -23.33
C VAL A 146 3.47 6.77 -21.95
N GLY A 147 4.08 7.74 -21.25
CA GLY A 147 3.58 8.19 -19.95
C GLY A 147 4.26 9.47 -19.49
N ARG A 148 3.66 10.15 -18.52
CA ARG A 148 4.21 11.37 -17.93
C ARG A 148 4.15 11.30 -16.41
N GLY A 149 5.32 11.35 -15.78
CA GLY A 149 5.48 11.36 -14.34
C GLY A 149 5.71 12.76 -13.77
N HIS A 150 5.99 12.82 -12.47
CA HIS A 150 6.25 14.09 -11.79
C HIS A 150 7.55 14.77 -12.29
N PHE A 151 8.63 14.00 -12.36
CA PHE A 151 9.98 14.50 -12.67
C PHE A 151 10.32 14.51 -14.16
N GLY A 152 9.54 13.83 -14.99
CA GLY A 152 9.89 13.56 -16.37
C GLY A 152 8.76 12.96 -17.17
N HIS A 153 9.11 12.49 -18.36
CA HIS A 153 8.21 11.74 -19.24
C HIS A 153 8.87 10.42 -19.60
N THR A 154 8.07 9.41 -19.84
CA THR A 154 8.50 8.07 -20.23
C THR A 154 8.17 7.88 -21.69
N CYS A 155 9.15 7.46 -22.47
CA CYS A 155 9.01 7.17 -23.89
C CYS A 155 9.22 5.70 -24.18
N TYR A 156 8.58 5.21 -25.23
CA TYR A 156 9.02 4.00 -25.92
C TYR A 156 10.43 4.22 -26.47
N ALA A 157 11.28 3.19 -26.47
CA ALA A 157 12.51 3.18 -27.24
C ALA A 157 12.83 1.78 -27.76
N LYS A 158 13.60 1.71 -28.86
CA LYS A 158 14.14 0.47 -29.39
C LYS A 158 15.64 0.40 -29.15
N ALA A 159 16.12 -0.66 -28.52
CA ALA A 159 17.55 -0.87 -28.32
C ALA A 159 18.23 -1.25 -29.64
N ARG A 160 19.27 -0.52 -30.03
CA ARG A 160 20.06 -0.71 -31.27
C ARG A 160 21.31 -1.56 -31.07
N LYS A 161 21.88 -1.58 -29.86
CA LYS A 161 23.14 -2.26 -29.53
C LYS A 161 23.08 -2.88 -28.13
N GLY A 162 24.06 -3.72 -27.81
CA GLY A 162 24.18 -4.40 -26.52
C GLY A 162 23.26 -5.62 -26.41
N GLU A 163 23.11 -6.13 -25.19
CA GLU A 163 22.34 -7.35 -24.88
C GLU A 163 20.86 -7.22 -25.23
N LEU A 164 20.33 -6.00 -25.20
CA LEU A 164 18.92 -5.72 -25.50
C LEU A 164 18.66 -5.44 -26.98
N LYS A 165 19.65 -5.62 -27.87
CA LYS A 165 19.51 -5.25 -29.30
C LYS A 165 18.22 -5.82 -29.91
N GLY A 166 17.41 -4.94 -30.48
CA GLY A 166 16.13 -5.26 -31.11
C GLY A 166 14.92 -5.18 -30.16
N GLN A 167 15.14 -5.18 -28.85
CA GLN A 167 14.09 -5.17 -27.84
C GLN A 167 13.48 -3.77 -27.64
N ALA A 168 12.18 -3.73 -27.41
CA ALA A 168 11.46 -2.55 -26.98
C ALA A 168 11.65 -2.32 -25.46
N VAL A 169 11.89 -1.07 -25.08
CA VAL A 169 12.11 -0.66 -23.69
C VAL A 169 11.34 0.62 -23.39
N ALA A 170 11.10 0.89 -22.11
CA ALA A 170 10.62 2.18 -21.62
C ALA A 170 11.83 3.00 -21.15
N VAL A 171 11.85 4.28 -21.49
CA VAL A 171 12.92 5.22 -21.10
C VAL A 171 12.29 6.40 -20.39
N LYS A 172 12.53 6.52 -19.08
CA LYS A 172 12.16 7.72 -18.30
C LYS A 172 13.22 8.79 -18.52
N VAL A 173 12.81 9.91 -19.11
CA VAL A 173 13.65 11.07 -19.45
C VAL A 173 13.44 12.16 -18.41
N ILE A 174 14.48 12.48 -17.65
CA ILE A 174 14.46 13.46 -16.57
C ILE A 174 15.41 14.61 -16.93
N SER A 175 14.86 15.82 -17.07
CA SER A 175 15.64 16.99 -17.48
C SER A 175 16.47 17.55 -16.32
N LYS A 176 17.79 17.71 -16.55
CA LYS A 176 18.73 18.33 -15.63
C LYS A 176 18.43 19.81 -15.37
N ALA A 177 17.71 20.47 -16.29
CA ALA A 177 17.25 21.85 -16.09
C ALA A 177 16.24 21.96 -14.94
N LYS A 178 15.45 20.91 -14.68
CA LYS A 178 14.48 20.87 -13.56
C LYS A 178 15.12 20.57 -12.20
N MET A 179 16.39 20.16 -12.19
CA MET A 179 17.14 19.83 -10.97
C MET A 179 17.78 21.11 -10.42
N THR A 180 16.98 21.94 -9.76
CA THR A 180 17.42 23.25 -9.22
C THR A 180 18.07 23.15 -7.85
N THR A 181 18.03 21.99 -7.19
CA THR A 181 18.66 21.75 -5.87
C THR A 181 19.41 20.44 -5.81
N ALA A 182 20.34 20.36 -4.86
CA ALA A 182 21.01 19.12 -4.48
C ALA A 182 20.01 18.00 -4.13
N ILE A 183 18.88 18.34 -3.51
CA ILE A 183 17.85 17.36 -3.15
C ILE A 183 17.20 16.75 -4.40
N ALA A 184 16.88 17.56 -5.42
CA ALA A 184 16.33 17.05 -6.67
C ALA A 184 17.31 16.12 -7.42
N ILE A 185 18.61 16.41 -7.34
CA ILE A 185 19.67 15.56 -7.92
C ILE A 185 19.76 14.24 -7.15
N GLU A 186 19.71 14.30 -5.82
CA GLU A 186 19.76 13.12 -4.96
C GLU A 186 18.50 12.25 -5.10
N ASP A 187 17.32 12.84 -5.28
CA ASP A 187 16.08 12.11 -5.54
C ASP A 187 16.20 11.24 -6.82
N VAL A 188 16.83 11.76 -7.88
CA VAL A 188 17.07 11.00 -9.12
C VAL A 188 18.16 9.94 -8.95
N ARG A 189 19.24 10.21 -8.20
CA ARG A 189 20.23 9.18 -7.85
C ARG A 189 19.59 8.05 -7.06
N ARG A 190 18.75 8.41 -6.08
CA ARG A 190 18.04 7.46 -5.22
C ARG A 190 17.08 6.60 -6.03
N GLU A 191 16.32 7.19 -6.96
CA GLU A 191 15.43 6.45 -7.85
C GLU A 191 16.19 5.36 -8.63
N VAL A 192 17.30 5.73 -9.31
CA VAL A 192 18.12 4.77 -10.05
C VAL A 192 18.69 3.69 -9.12
N LYS A 193 19.16 4.10 -7.93
CA LYS A 193 19.73 3.19 -6.94
C LYS A 193 18.70 2.17 -6.44
N ILE A 194 17.50 2.60 -6.09
CA ILE A 194 16.40 1.72 -5.65
C ILE A 194 15.99 0.77 -6.78
N LEU A 195 15.74 1.29 -7.98
CA LEU A 195 15.36 0.48 -9.15
C LEU A 195 16.40 -0.61 -9.45
N LYS A 196 17.68 -0.25 -9.45
CA LYS A 196 18.77 -1.20 -9.65
C LYS A 196 18.82 -2.23 -8.53
N ALA A 197 18.70 -1.80 -7.28
CA ALA A 197 18.89 -2.64 -6.10
C ALA A 197 17.73 -3.60 -5.83
N LEU A 198 16.51 -3.28 -6.29
CA LEU A 198 15.32 -4.15 -6.23
C LEU A 198 15.09 -4.97 -7.52
N SER A 199 15.91 -4.76 -8.56
CA SER A 199 15.73 -5.43 -9.85
C SER A 199 15.82 -6.95 -9.72
N GLY A 200 14.94 -7.66 -10.43
CA GLY A 200 14.86 -9.12 -10.43
C GLY A 200 13.59 -9.70 -9.78
N HIS A 201 12.83 -8.88 -9.03
CA HIS A 201 11.52 -9.31 -8.53
C HIS A 201 10.46 -9.28 -9.65
N ASN A 202 9.72 -10.37 -9.85
CA ASN A 202 8.78 -10.53 -10.98
C ASN A 202 7.69 -9.45 -11.02
N ASN A 203 7.26 -8.94 -9.86
CA ASN A 203 6.23 -7.91 -9.76
C ASN A 203 6.76 -6.47 -9.67
N LEU A 204 8.05 -6.27 -9.88
CA LEU A 204 8.66 -4.94 -10.02
C LEU A 204 9.11 -4.75 -11.47
N VAL A 205 9.09 -3.50 -11.93
CA VAL A 205 9.63 -3.15 -13.25
C VAL A 205 11.12 -3.50 -13.29
N LYS A 206 11.55 -4.22 -14.33
CA LYS A 206 12.98 -4.54 -14.47
C LYS A 206 13.76 -3.30 -14.87
N PHE A 207 14.80 -2.98 -14.10
CA PHE A 207 15.80 -1.97 -14.44
C PHE A 207 16.85 -2.58 -15.38
N TYR A 208 17.19 -1.86 -16.45
CA TYR A 208 18.19 -2.29 -17.42
C TYR A 208 19.48 -1.48 -17.36
N ASP A 209 19.39 -0.15 -17.49
CA ASP A 209 20.55 0.74 -17.57
C ASP A 209 20.17 2.16 -17.15
N ALA A 210 21.18 2.98 -16.83
CA ALA A 210 21.03 4.41 -16.67
C ALA A 210 22.10 5.13 -17.51
N CYS A 211 21.66 6.13 -18.27
CA CYS A 211 22.51 6.95 -19.11
C CYS A 211 22.30 8.44 -18.79
N GLU A 212 23.24 9.29 -19.20
CA GLU A 212 23.08 10.74 -19.12
C GLU A 212 23.71 11.45 -20.31
N ASP A 213 23.20 12.63 -20.64
CA ASP A 213 23.88 13.58 -21.53
C ASP A 213 24.01 14.96 -20.85
N ALA A 214 24.29 16.01 -21.62
CA ALA A 214 24.40 17.36 -21.09
C ALA A 214 23.08 17.88 -20.47
N ASN A 215 21.93 17.38 -20.95
CA ASN A 215 20.62 17.95 -20.69
C ASN A 215 19.72 17.05 -19.84
N ASN A 216 19.90 15.73 -19.90
CA ASN A 216 18.96 14.74 -19.38
C ASN A 216 19.66 13.56 -18.71
N VAL A 217 18.92 12.92 -17.80
CA VAL A 217 19.16 11.57 -17.29
C VAL A 217 18.11 10.65 -17.92
N TYR A 218 18.56 9.47 -18.35
CA TYR A 218 17.73 8.44 -18.99
C TYR A 218 17.75 7.19 -18.11
N ILE A 219 16.60 6.74 -17.66
CA ILE A 219 16.44 5.49 -16.91
C ILE A 219 15.77 4.48 -17.83
N ILE A 220 16.48 3.41 -18.19
CA ILE A 220 16.04 2.39 -19.14
C ILE A 220 15.45 1.22 -18.35
N MET A 221 14.20 0.88 -18.65
CA MET A 221 13.42 -0.11 -17.90
C MET A 221 12.54 -0.97 -18.82
N GLU A 222 11.97 -2.03 -18.25
CA GLU A 222 10.97 -2.88 -18.89
C GLU A 222 9.78 -2.05 -19.42
N LEU A 223 9.42 -2.28 -20.69
CA LEU A 223 8.20 -1.71 -21.24
C LEU A 223 7.02 -2.61 -20.86
N CYS A 224 6.07 -2.07 -20.10
CA CYS A 224 4.83 -2.76 -19.75
C CYS A 224 3.72 -2.37 -20.75
N GLU A 225 3.29 -3.31 -21.59
CA GLU A 225 2.33 -3.08 -22.68
C GLU A 225 0.91 -3.55 -22.35
N GLY A 226 0.71 -4.10 -21.16
CA GLY A 226 -0.57 -4.64 -20.69
C GLY A 226 -1.55 -3.61 -20.15
N GLY A 227 -1.16 -2.34 -20.09
CA GLY A 227 -2.00 -1.23 -19.64
C GLY A 227 -2.11 -1.11 -18.11
N GLU A 228 -2.84 -0.08 -17.68
CA GLU A 228 -3.07 0.23 -16.26
C GLU A 228 -4.01 -0.77 -15.58
N LEU A 229 -3.83 -0.91 -14.27
CA LEU A 229 -4.63 -1.80 -13.43
C LEU A 229 -6.14 -1.62 -13.61
N LEU A 230 -6.63 -0.39 -13.45
CA LEU A 230 -8.08 -0.09 -13.50
C LEU A 230 -8.63 -0.24 -14.92
N ASP A 231 -7.89 0.22 -15.93
CA ASP A 231 -8.33 0.12 -17.32
C ASP A 231 -8.52 -1.33 -17.75
N ARG A 232 -7.60 -2.21 -17.33
CA ARG A 232 -7.70 -3.63 -17.64
C ARG A 232 -8.91 -4.28 -17.02
N ILE A 233 -9.21 -3.94 -15.77
CA ILE A 233 -10.43 -4.40 -15.07
C ILE A 233 -11.67 -3.96 -15.84
N LEU A 234 -11.74 -2.68 -16.19
CA LEU A 234 -12.89 -2.09 -16.89
C LEU A 234 -13.04 -2.66 -18.31
N SER A 235 -11.94 -3.02 -18.97
CA SER A 235 -11.95 -3.54 -20.35
C SER A 235 -12.46 -4.98 -20.49
N ARG A 236 -12.41 -5.80 -19.43
CA ARG A 236 -12.88 -7.20 -19.48
C ARG A 236 -14.39 -7.31 -19.74
N GLY A 237 -15.15 -6.25 -19.47
CA GLY A 237 -16.61 -6.29 -19.49
C GLY A 237 -17.17 -7.14 -18.34
N GLY A 238 -18.47 -7.03 -18.08
CA GLY A 238 -19.13 -7.76 -16.98
C GLY A 238 -19.06 -7.06 -15.62
N ARG A 239 -19.48 -7.78 -14.57
CA ARG A 239 -19.58 -7.25 -13.21
C ARG A 239 -18.28 -7.51 -12.44
N TYR A 240 -17.59 -6.44 -12.05
CA TYR A 240 -16.45 -6.51 -11.14
C TYR A 240 -16.89 -7.02 -9.75
N THR A 241 -16.19 -8.01 -9.22
CA THR A 241 -16.53 -8.68 -7.97
C THR A 241 -15.51 -8.42 -6.87
N GLU A 242 -15.89 -8.76 -5.64
CA GLU A 242 -14.96 -8.75 -4.50
C GLU A 242 -13.78 -9.71 -4.71
N GLU A 243 -14.00 -10.84 -5.40
CA GLU A 243 -12.95 -11.82 -5.67
C GLU A 243 -11.89 -11.27 -6.64
N ASP A 244 -12.32 -10.50 -7.64
CA ASP A 244 -11.41 -9.76 -8.53
C ASP A 244 -10.54 -8.78 -7.73
N ALA A 245 -11.14 -8.07 -6.78
CA ALA A 245 -10.42 -7.15 -5.90
C ALA A 245 -9.38 -7.87 -5.04
N LYS A 246 -9.68 -9.06 -4.50
CA LYS A 246 -8.73 -9.84 -3.71
C LYS A 246 -7.49 -10.23 -4.52
N VAL A 247 -7.65 -10.64 -5.78
CA VAL A 247 -6.53 -11.02 -6.67
C VAL A 247 -5.56 -9.84 -6.86
N ILE A 248 -6.10 -8.64 -7.02
CA ILE A 248 -5.34 -7.41 -7.22
C ILE A 248 -4.65 -6.98 -5.93
N VAL A 249 -5.42 -6.85 -4.85
CA VAL A 249 -4.92 -6.37 -3.56
C VAL A 249 -3.83 -7.31 -3.02
N ARG A 250 -3.98 -8.62 -3.22
CA ARG A 250 -2.95 -9.61 -2.85
C ARG A 250 -1.63 -9.37 -3.59
N GLN A 251 -1.66 -9.09 -4.90
CA GLN A 251 -0.45 -8.78 -5.67
C GLN A 251 0.20 -7.48 -5.20
N ILE A 252 -0.61 -6.43 -4.97
CA ILE A 252 -0.12 -5.15 -4.45
C ILE A 252 0.55 -5.35 -3.08
N LEU A 253 -0.09 -6.07 -2.16
CA LEU A 253 0.48 -6.34 -0.83
C LEU A 253 1.75 -7.19 -0.90
N SER A 254 1.82 -8.15 -1.82
CA SER A 254 3.03 -8.95 -2.03
C SER A 254 4.21 -8.08 -2.48
N ILE A 255 3.97 -7.13 -3.39
CA ILE A 255 4.97 -6.14 -3.81
C ILE A 255 5.41 -5.28 -2.61
N VAL A 256 4.44 -4.73 -1.88
CA VAL A 256 4.71 -3.82 -0.75
C VAL A 256 5.45 -4.55 0.37
N ALA A 257 5.04 -5.77 0.70
CA ALA A 257 5.70 -6.61 1.69
C ALA A 257 7.16 -6.92 1.30
N PHE A 258 7.42 -7.21 0.04
CA PHE A 258 8.78 -7.40 -0.46
C PHE A 258 9.61 -6.12 -0.27
N CYS A 259 9.13 -4.96 -0.76
CA CYS A 259 9.84 -3.68 -0.60
C CYS A 259 10.12 -3.35 0.88
N HIS A 260 9.14 -3.56 1.76
CA HIS A 260 9.26 -3.31 3.19
C HIS A 260 10.33 -4.18 3.85
N LEU A 261 10.43 -5.46 3.46
CA LEU A 261 11.50 -6.35 3.93
C LEU A 261 12.89 -5.86 3.48
N GLN A 262 12.99 -5.25 2.29
CA GLN A 262 14.24 -4.64 1.80
C GLN A 262 14.53 -3.26 2.43
N GLY A 263 13.67 -2.75 3.31
CA GLY A 263 13.80 -1.41 3.89
C GLY A 263 13.53 -0.30 2.89
N VAL A 264 12.62 -0.51 1.94
CA VAL A 264 12.19 0.50 0.96
C VAL A 264 10.73 0.86 1.18
N VAL A 265 10.45 2.16 1.27
CA VAL A 265 9.08 2.72 1.28
C VAL A 265 8.78 3.36 -0.08
N HIS A 266 7.61 3.05 -0.65
CA HIS A 266 7.26 3.52 -1.99
C HIS A 266 6.78 4.98 -2.02
N ARG A 267 5.93 5.37 -1.05
CA ARG A 267 5.40 6.73 -0.79
C ARG A 267 4.44 7.33 -1.82
N ASP A 268 4.31 6.75 -3.01
CA ASP A 268 3.31 7.15 -4.01
C ASP A 268 2.52 5.97 -4.59
N LEU A 269 2.02 5.07 -3.74
CA LEU A 269 1.20 3.95 -4.22
C LEU A 269 -0.18 4.46 -4.65
N LYS A 270 -0.53 4.15 -5.90
CA LYS A 270 -1.79 4.49 -6.56
C LYS A 270 -2.01 3.54 -7.75
N PRO A 271 -3.26 3.35 -8.23
CA PRO A 271 -3.55 2.41 -9.30
C PRO A 271 -2.73 2.66 -10.59
N GLU A 272 -2.44 3.93 -10.90
CA GLU A 272 -1.67 4.36 -12.07
C GLU A 272 -0.21 3.86 -12.05
N ASN A 273 0.32 3.51 -10.88
CA ASN A 273 1.69 3.01 -10.70
C ASN A 273 1.78 1.47 -10.79
N PHE A 274 0.68 0.79 -11.13
CA PHE A 274 0.63 -0.65 -11.38
C PHE A 274 0.20 -0.94 -12.82
N LEU A 275 1.13 -1.47 -13.61
CA LEU A 275 0.90 -1.88 -14.99
C LEU A 275 0.96 -3.39 -15.14
N PHE A 276 0.40 -3.93 -16.21
CA PHE A 276 0.63 -5.31 -16.60
C PHE A 276 1.75 -5.39 -17.63
N ALA A 277 2.64 -6.39 -17.50
CA ALA A 277 3.78 -6.56 -18.40
C ALA A 277 3.33 -6.72 -19.88
N THR A 278 2.35 -7.58 -20.13
CA THR A 278 1.78 -7.87 -21.45
C THR A 278 0.25 -7.83 -21.41
N LYS A 279 -0.37 -7.89 -22.58
CA LYS A 279 -1.85 -7.92 -22.72
C LYS A 279 -2.45 -9.28 -22.36
N ASP A 280 -1.64 -10.32 -22.24
CA ASP A 280 -2.06 -11.70 -21.96
C ASP A 280 -2.78 -11.79 -20.62
N GLU A 281 -3.93 -12.48 -20.55
CA GLU A 281 -4.83 -12.47 -19.40
C GLU A 281 -4.13 -12.74 -18.05
N HIS A 282 -3.13 -13.62 -18.04
CA HIS A 282 -2.34 -14.03 -16.87
C HIS A 282 -1.03 -13.24 -16.71
N SER A 283 -0.84 -12.15 -17.46
CA SER A 283 0.34 -11.29 -17.36
C SER A 283 0.56 -10.82 -15.92
N PRO A 284 1.82 -10.85 -15.42
CA PRO A 284 2.13 -10.33 -14.10
C PRO A 284 1.87 -8.82 -14.01
N MET A 285 1.40 -8.39 -12.84
CA MET A 285 1.36 -6.98 -12.44
C MET A 285 2.76 -6.51 -12.03
N LYS A 286 3.11 -5.28 -12.41
CA LYS A 286 4.40 -4.62 -12.23
C LYS A 286 4.21 -3.26 -11.56
N ALA A 287 4.91 -3.00 -10.46
CA ALA A 287 5.05 -1.64 -9.92
C ALA A 287 6.15 -0.88 -10.67
N ILE A 288 5.86 0.35 -11.13
CA ILE A 288 6.67 1.03 -12.15
C ILE A 288 7.34 2.36 -11.73
N ASP A 289 6.92 3.04 -10.66
CA ASP A 289 7.42 4.40 -10.34
C ASP A 289 7.98 4.53 -8.93
N PHE A 290 9.30 4.44 -8.82
CA PHE A 290 10.04 4.61 -7.56
C PHE A 290 10.61 6.03 -7.38
N GLY A 291 10.17 7.01 -8.18
CA GLY A 291 10.71 8.37 -8.16
C GLY A 291 10.48 9.13 -6.85
N LEU A 292 9.51 8.70 -6.03
CA LEU A 292 9.29 9.21 -4.68
C LEU A 292 9.69 8.22 -3.60
N SER A 293 10.29 7.07 -3.90
CA SER A 293 10.63 6.08 -2.90
C SER A 293 11.84 6.49 -2.04
N ASP A 294 12.02 5.86 -0.89
CA ASP A 294 13.19 6.06 -0.03
C ASP A 294 13.67 4.77 0.63
N PHE A 295 14.93 4.78 1.04
CA PHE A 295 15.44 3.77 1.97
C PHE A 295 15.07 4.17 3.40
N ILE A 296 14.68 3.19 4.20
CA ILE A 296 14.37 3.34 5.62
C ILE A 296 15.35 2.49 6.40
N ARG A 297 16.20 3.12 7.21
CA ARG A 297 17.02 2.40 8.18
C ARG A 297 16.17 1.94 9.38
N PRO A 298 16.61 0.91 10.12
CA PRO A 298 15.97 0.55 11.37
C PRO A 298 15.79 1.76 12.30
N ASP A 299 14.59 1.92 12.85
CA ASP A 299 14.18 3.01 13.75
C ASP A 299 14.14 4.44 13.13
N GLU A 300 14.47 4.59 11.84
CA GLU A 300 14.39 5.87 11.12
C GLU A 300 12.95 6.23 10.73
N ARG A 301 12.64 7.53 10.75
CA ARG A 301 11.36 8.08 10.25
C ARG A 301 11.61 9.29 9.36
N LEU A 302 10.84 9.36 8.28
CA LEU A 302 10.86 10.43 7.30
C LEU A 302 10.00 11.61 7.76
N ASN A 303 10.37 12.81 7.31
CA ASN A 303 9.81 14.08 7.77
C ASN A 303 9.26 14.98 6.65
N ASP A 304 9.28 14.50 5.43
CA ASP A 304 8.86 15.20 4.24
C ASP A 304 7.41 14.84 3.85
N ILE A 305 6.71 15.77 3.19
CA ILE A 305 5.34 15.53 2.72
C ILE A 305 5.40 15.23 1.22
N VAL A 306 5.15 13.98 0.84
CA VAL A 306 5.15 13.46 -0.54
C VAL A 306 3.97 12.55 -0.79
N GLY A 307 3.79 12.17 -2.05
CA GLY A 307 2.72 11.28 -2.50
C GLY A 307 1.50 12.01 -3.02
N SER A 308 0.62 11.25 -3.67
CA SER A 308 -0.60 11.74 -4.27
C SER A 308 -1.69 11.98 -3.22
N ALA A 309 -2.34 13.14 -3.27
CA ALA A 309 -3.18 13.66 -2.19
C ALA A 309 -4.31 12.71 -1.70
N TYR A 310 -4.88 11.88 -2.57
CA TYR A 310 -5.94 10.94 -2.17
C TYR A 310 -5.42 9.71 -1.42
N TYR A 311 -4.15 9.37 -1.59
CA TYR A 311 -3.55 8.12 -1.10
C TYR A 311 -2.56 8.36 0.05
N VAL A 312 -2.27 9.61 0.37
CA VAL A 312 -1.32 10.00 1.43
C VAL A 312 -1.84 9.63 2.82
N ALA A 313 -0.97 9.10 3.66
CA ALA A 313 -1.31 8.71 5.03
C ALA A 313 -1.31 9.91 5.99
N PRO A 314 -2.10 9.89 7.09
CA PRO A 314 -2.15 10.97 8.07
C PRO A 314 -0.78 11.30 8.66
N GLU A 315 0.04 10.30 8.95
CA GLU A 315 1.37 10.48 9.54
C GLU A 315 2.41 11.10 8.59
N VAL A 316 2.20 11.01 7.27
CA VAL A 316 3.00 11.74 6.28
C VAL A 316 2.74 13.24 6.42
N LEU A 317 1.47 13.63 6.61
CA LEU A 317 1.09 15.03 6.87
C LEU A 317 1.64 15.54 8.21
N HIS A 318 1.82 14.64 9.18
CA HIS A 318 2.50 14.91 10.46
C HIS A 318 4.03 14.82 10.38
N ARG A 319 4.62 14.54 9.21
CA ARG A 319 6.09 14.53 9.00
C ARG A 319 6.82 13.54 9.94
N SER A 320 6.22 12.39 10.20
CA SER A 320 6.86 11.35 11.01
C SER A 320 6.29 9.99 10.64
N TYR A 321 6.81 9.40 9.57
CA TYR A 321 6.31 8.16 9.01
C TYR A 321 7.44 7.23 8.55
N SER A 322 7.09 5.97 8.34
CA SER A 322 7.96 4.92 7.82
C SER A 322 7.15 4.02 6.88
N LEU A 323 7.42 2.71 6.87
CA LEU A 323 6.82 1.72 5.98
C LEU A 323 5.27 1.68 6.06
N GLU A 324 4.69 1.97 7.22
CA GLU A 324 3.24 1.98 7.47
C GLU A 324 2.43 2.87 6.50
N ALA A 325 3.06 3.90 5.92
CA ALA A 325 2.38 4.85 5.04
C ALA A 325 1.90 4.18 3.74
N ASP A 326 2.68 3.25 3.21
CA ASP A 326 2.30 2.48 2.01
C ASP A 326 1.06 1.63 2.28
N VAL A 327 0.95 1.05 3.48
CA VAL A 327 -0.19 0.19 3.84
C VAL A 327 -1.50 0.98 3.88
N TRP A 328 -1.45 2.25 4.31
CA TRP A 328 -2.59 3.16 4.20
C TRP A 328 -2.98 3.38 2.74
N SER A 329 -2.02 3.66 1.86
CA SER A 329 -2.29 3.84 0.42
C SER A 329 -2.94 2.59 -0.19
N VAL A 330 -2.51 1.39 0.21
CA VAL A 330 -3.17 0.13 -0.18
C VAL A 330 -4.61 0.05 0.36
N GLY A 331 -4.86 0.53 1.59
CA GLY A 331 -6.20 0.64 2.15
C GLY A 331 -7.11 1.56 1.32
N VAL A 332 -6.58 2.70 0.85
CA VAL A 332 -7.31 3.62 -0.04
C VAL A 332 -7.61 2.96 -1.38
N ILE A 333 -6.62 2.29 -1.99
CA ILE A 333 -6.81 1.54 -3.25
C ILE A 333 -7.90 0.48 -3.06
N THR A 334 -7.83 -0.30 -1.98
CA THR A 334 -8.80 -1.37 -1.68
C THR A 334 -10.21 -0.80 -1.50
N TYR A 335 -10.36 0.30 -0.76
CA TYR A 335 -11.63 1.01 -0.61
C TYR A 335 -12.21 1.40 -1.99
N ILE A 336 -11.40 1.98 -2.86
CA ILE A 336 -11.81 2.38 -4.21
C ILE A 336 -12.21 1.18 -5.06
N LEU A 337 -11.46 0.07 -5.01
CA LEU A 337 -11.79 -1.14 -5.74
C LEU A 337 -13.15 -1.71 -5.31
N LEU A 338 -13.46 -1.71 -4.01
CA LEU A 338 -14.69 -2.30 -3.49
C LEU A 338 -15.96 -1.46 -3.73
N CYS A 339 -15.84 -0.12 -3.69
CA CYS A 339 -17.01 0.76 -3.75
C CYS A 339 -17.02 1.79 -4.89
N GLY A 340 -15.92 1.91 -5.65
CA GLY A 340 -15.76 2.87 -6.74
C GLY A 340 -15.62 4.34 -6.31
N SER A 341 -15.60 4.62 -5.00
CA SER A 341 -15.52 5.98 -4.44
C SER A 341 -14.25 6.17 -3.61
N ARG A 342 -13.82 7.42 -3.43
CA ARG A 342 -12.65 7.75 -2.60
C ARG A 342 -13.08 7.85 -1.13
N PRO A 343 -12.31 7.28 -0.17
CA PRO A 343 -12.67 7.34 1.25
C PRO A 343 -12.61 8.76 1.81
N PHE A 344 -11.69 9.57 1.29
CA PHE A 344 -11.51 10.97 1.68
C PHE A 344 -11.61 11.85 0.44
N TRP A 345 -12.59 12.75 0.42
CA TRP A 345 -12.85 13.62 -0.72
C TRP A 345 -13.17 15.05 -0.31
N ALA A 346 -12.59 16.00 -1.05
CA ALA A 346 -12.98 17.40 -1.03
C ALA A 346 -12.66 18.05 -2.38
N ARG A 347 -13.19 19.26 -2.60
CA ARG A 347 -12.94 20.02 -3.83
C ARG A 347 -11.51 20.56 -3.94
N THR A 348 -10.81 20.68 -2.81
CA THR A 348 -9.45 21.20 -2.72
C THR A 348 -8.55 20.21 -2.02
N GLU A 349 -7.27 20.23 -2.34
CA GLU A 349 -6.25 19.39 -1.71
C GLU A 349 -6.15 19.61 -0.20
N SER A 350 -6.15 20.87 0.25
CA SER A 350 -6.21 21.19 1.69
C SER A 350 -7.46 20.63 2.35
N GLY A 351 -8.58 20.54 1.62
CA GLY A 351 -9.80 19.88 2.09
C GLY A 351 -9.64 18.37 2.21
N ILE A 352 -8.95 17.73 1.24
CA ILE A 352 -8.64 16.30 1.27
C ILE A 352 -7.73 15.99 2.45
N PHE A 353 -6.66 16.76 2.67
CA PHE A 353 -5.77 16.60 3.83
C PHE A 353 -6.51 16.75 5.15
N ARG A 354 -7.43 17.72 5.24
CA ARG A 354 -8.29 17.86 6.43
C ARG A 354 -9.18 16.63 6.64
N ALA A 355 -9.73 16.07 5.57
CA ALA A 355 -10.53 14.85 5.63
C ALA A 355 -9.70 13.64 6.08
N VAL A 356 -8.52 13.43 5.50
CA VAL A 356 -7.56 12.37 5.90
C VAL A 356 -7.24 12.45 7.39
N LEU A 357 -7.03 13.66 7.92
CA LEU A 357 -6.69 13.87 9.33
C LEU A 357 -7.89 13.70 10.29
N ARG A 358 -9.11 14.05 9.87
CA ARG A 358 -10.24 14.26 10.81
C ARG A 358 -11.48 13.39 10.54
N ALA A 359 -11.76 13.05 9.30
CA ALA A 359 -12.96 12.29 8.92
C ALA A 359 -12.66 10.79 8.92
N ASP A 360 -13.67 9.97 9.17
CA ASP A 360 -13.56 8.51 9.02
C ASP A 360 -14.17 8.08 7.67
N PRO A 361 -13.68 6.99 7.06
CA PRO A 361 -14.27 6.48 5.83
C PRO A 361 -15.72 6.05 6.05
N ASN A 362 -16.58 6.29 5.05
CA ASN A 362 -17.97 5.87 5.08
C ASN A 362 -18.08 4.39 4.71
N PHE A 363 -18.77 3.60 5.53
CA PHE A 363 -19.06 2.17 5.29
C PHE A 363 -20.56 1.85 5.33
N ASP A 364 -21.41 2.88 5.33
CA ASP A 364 -22.87 2.76 5.48
C ASP A 364 -23.59 2.95 4.13
N ASP A 365 -23.09 3.84 3.29
CA ASP A 365 -23.69 4.10 1.99
C ASP A 365 -23.42 2.98 0.98
N ALA A 366 -24.36 2.77 0.06
CA ALA A 366 -24.21 1.79 -1.03
C ALA A 366 -22.92 2.03 -1.83
N PRO A 367 -22.16 0.97 -2.19
CA PRO A 367 -22.50 -0.46 -2.08
C PRO A 367 -22.09 -1.13 -0.76
N TRP A 368 -21.55 -0.43 0.23
CA TRP A 368 -20.98 -1.06 1.43
C TRP A 368 -21.91 -2.01 2.19
N PRO A 369 -23.23 -1.77 2.34
CA PRO A 369 -24.12 -2.75 2.93
C PRO A 369 -24.09 -4.14 2.28
N SER A 370 -23.71 -4.23 0.99
CA SER A 370 -23.57 -5.48 0.24
C SER A 370 -22.17 -6.09 0.23
N VAL A 371 -21.15 -5.37 0.72
CA VAL A 371 -19.76 -5.83 0.82
C VAL A 371 -19.60 -6.71 2.08
N SER A 372 -18.80 -7.78 2.00
CA SER A 372 -18.63 -8.73 3.10
C SER A 372 -18.11 -8.06 4.39
N PRO A 373 -18.49 -8.57 5.57
CA PRO A 373 -17.93 -8.10 6.85
C PRO A 373 -16.40 -8.18 6.89
N GLU A 374 -15.82 -9.25 6.34
CA GLU A 374 -14.37 -9.47 6.30
C GLU A 374 -13.65 -8.43 5.44
N ALA A 375 -14.24 -8.03 4.30
CA ALA A 375 -13.69 -6.96 3.46
C ALA A 375 -13.74 -5.60 4.17
N LYS A 376 -14.83 -5.31 4.90
CA LYS A 376 -14.96 -4.08 5.69
C LYS A 376 -13.92 -4.02 6.79
N ASP A 377 -13.76 -5.11 7.56
CA ASP A 377 -12.75 -5.22 8.61
C ASP A 377 -11.35 -5.03 8.03
N PHE A 378 -11.05 -5.71 6.92
CA PHE A 378 -9.78 -5.57 6.22
C PHE A 378 -9.45 -4.11 5.90
N VAL A 379 -10.40 -3.38 5.28
CA VAL A 379 -10.20 -1.98 4.91
C VAL A 379 -10.07 -1.08 6.15
N LYS A 380 -10.88 -1.29 7.19
CA LYS A 380 -10.77 -0.55 8.46
C LYS A 380 -9.40 -0.71 9.10
N ARG A 381 -8.84 -1.92 9.09
CA ARG A 381 -7.52 -2.23 9.66
C ARG A 381 -6.35 -1.66 8.85
N LEU A 382 -6.49 -1.50 7.53
CA LEU A 382 -5.51 -0.77 6.70
C LEU A 382 -5.64 0.75 6.84
N LEU A 383 -6.87 1.27 6.99
CA LEU A 383 -7.16 2.70 7.15
C LEU A 383 -7.23 3.14 8.61
N ASN A 384 -6.56 2.41 9.51
CA ASN A 384 -6.44 2.84 10.90
C ASN A 384 -5.50 4.07 10.99
N LYS A 385 -6.01 5.16 11.54
CA LYS A 385 -5.26 6.42 11.70
C LYS A 385 -4.12 6.30 12.71
N ASP A 386 -4.28 5.44 13.73
CA ASP A 386 -3.14 5.07 14.58
C ASP A 386 -2.29 4.04 13.84
N LEU A 387 -1.17 4.51 13.31
CA LEU A 387 -0.22 3.67 12.57
C LEU A 387 0.27 2.44 13.36
N ARG A 388 0.23 2.46 14.70
CA ARG A 388 0.65 1.31 15.52
C ARG A 388 -0.38 0.19 15.52
N LYS A 389 -1.65 0.56 15.31
CA LYS A 389 -2.80 -0.34 15.21
C LYS A 389 -3.00 -0.86 13.78
N ARG A 390 -2.41 -0.19 12.79
CA ARG A 390 -2.47 -0.59 11.38
C ARG A 390 -1.71 -1.89 11.16
N MET A 391 -2.28 -2.79 10.36
CA MET A 391 -1.59 -4.01 9.93
C MET A 391 -0.32 -3.68 9.14
N THR A 392 0.65 -4.59 9.14
CA THR A 392 1.70 -4.61 8.12
C THR A 392 1.15 -5.18 6.81
N ALA A 393 1.87 -5.01 5.69
CA ALA A 393 1.50 -5.64 4.42
C ALA A 393 1.47 -7.17 4.52
N VAL A 394 2.36 -7.78 5.31
CA VAL A 394 2.41 -9.24 5.51
C VAL A 394 1.23 -9.73 6.34
N GLN A 395 0.89 -9.02 7.41
CA GLN A 395 -0.30 -9.34 8.21
C GLN A 395 -1.59 -9.21 7.39
N ALA A 396 -1.68 -8.19 6.53
CA ALA A 396 -2.79 -8.02 5.61
C ALA A 396 -2.95 -9.24 4.66
N LEU A 397 -1.86 -9.84 4.18
CA LEU A 397 -1.91 -11.08 3.36
C LEU A 397 -2.50 -12.28 4.12
N THR A 398 -2.40 -12.30 5.45
CA THR A 398 -2.96 -13.36 6.31
C THR A 398 -4.40 -13.09 6.77
N HIS A 399 -4.95 -11.94 6.44
CA HIS A 399 -6.29 -11.55 6.85
C HIS A 399 -7.35 -12.53 6.33
N PRO A 400 -8.41 -12.87 7.10
CA PRO A 400 -9.48 -13.76 6.65
C PRO A 400 -10.04 -13.42 5.25
N TRP A 401 -10.17 -12.14 4.93
CA TRP A 401 -10.60 -11.66 3.62
C TRP A 401 -9.70 -12.11 2.44
N LEU A 402 -8.39 -12.20 2.64
CA LEU A 402 -7.39 -12.59 1.63
C LEU A 402 -6.82 -13.98 1.83
N ARG A 403 -7.14 -14.64 2.96
CA ARG A 403 -6.56 -15.90 3.39
C ARG A 403 -6.71 -16.97 2.30
N GLY A 404 -5.62 -17.69 2.04
CA GLY A 404 -5.53 -18.76 1.06
C GLY A 404 -4.24 -19.56 1.26
N GLN A 405 -3.94 -20.51 0.38
CA GLN A 405 -2.76 -21.40 0.53
C GLN A 405 -1.42 -20.76 0.10
N ASN A 406 -1.39 -19.47 -0.22
CA ASN A 406 -0.19 -18.83 -0.72
C ASN A 406 0.83 -18.59 0.39
N PRO A 407 2.13 -18.84 0.15
CA PRO A 407 3.17 -18.48 1.10
C PRO A 407 3.20 -16.97 1.31
N ILE A 408 3.30 -16.55 2.56
CA ILE A 408 3.52 -15.13 2.90
C ILE A 408 5.02 -14.85 3.01
N PRO A 409 5.48 -13.62 2.70
CA PRO A 409 6.87 -13.24 2.87
C PRO A 409 7.25 -13.06 4.35
N LEU A 410 8.55 -13.01 4.61
CA LEU A 410 9.09 -12.69 5.94
C LEU A 410 8.78 -11.22 6.28
N ASP A 411 8.30 -10.96 7.50
CA ASP A 411 7.98 -9.62 7.96
C ASP A 411 9.10 -9.04 8.85
N ILE A 412 9.70 -7.93 8.41
CA ILE A 412 10.70 -7.19 9.20
C ILE A 412 10.14 -6.68 10.54
N PHE A 413 8.82 -6.57 10.68
CA PHE A 413 8.17 -6.18 11.91
C PHE A 413 8.39 -7.19 13.05
N ILE A 414 8.47 -8.49 12.75
CA ILE A 414 8.77 -9.54 13.75
C ILE A 414 10.12 -9.28 14.43
N PHE A 415 11.14 -8.89 13.66
CA PHE A 415 12.47 -8.58 14.19
C PHE A 415 12.42 -7.39 15.15
N LYS A 416 11.61 -6.36 14.84
CA LYS A 416 11.42 -5.19 15.72
C LYS A 416 10.75 -5.57 17.04
N LEU A 417 9.72 -6.42 17.00
CA LEU A 417 9.01 -6.88 18.19
C LEU A 417 9.90 -7.77 19.06
N VAL A 418 10.59 -8.75 18.47
CA VAL A 418 11.50 -9.65 19.19
C VAL A 418 12.66 -8.87 19.82
N LYS A 419 13.25 -7.88 19.10
CA LYS A 419 14.24 -6.94 19.65
C LYS A 419 13.73 -6.25 20.91
N SER A 420 12.49 -5.75 20.90
CA SER A 420 11.88 -5.10 22.06
C SER A 420 11.67 -6.10 23.20
N TYR A 421 11.19 -7.30 22.89
CA TYR A 421 10.90 -8.34 23.87
C TYR A 421 12.16 -8.85 24.60
N VAL A 422 13.26 -9.08 23.89
CA VAL A 422 14.49 -9.59 24.53
C VAL A 422 15.10 -8.59 25.51
N ARG A 423 14.82 -7.29 25.33
CA ARG A 423 15.22 -6.19 26.22
C ARG A 423 14.20 -5.89 27.32
N ALA A 424 12.99 -6.42 27.20
CA ALA A 424 11.94 -6.22 28.18
C ALA A 424 12.28 -6.90 29.50
N SER A 425 11.76 -6.38 30.61
CA SER A 425 11.94 -6.97 31.94
C SER A 425 11.24 -8.33 32.09
N PRO A 426 11.60 -9.13 33.11
CA PRO A 426 10.90 -10.38 33.39
C PRO A 426 9.39 -10.21 33.57
N LEU A 427 8.95 -9.16 34.27
CA LEU A 427 7.53 -8.87 34.49
C LEU A 427 6.81 -8.55 33.17
N ARG A 428 7.43 -7.73 32.33
CA ARG A 428 6.92 -7.36 31.01
C ARG A 428 6.79 -8.57 30.09
N ARG A 429 7.78 -9.47 30.10
CA ARG A 429 7.73 -10.73 29.35
C ARG A 429 6.62 -11.65 29.87
N ALA A 430 6.42 -11.74 31.18
CA ALA A 430 5.32 -12.51 31.77
C ALA A 430 3.95 -11.97 31.33
N ALA A 431 3.76 -10.65 31.29
CA ALA A 431 2.53 -10.03 30.79
C ALA A 431 2.28 -10.34 29.30
N LEU A 432 3.31 -10.27 28.46
CA LEU A 432 3.20 -10.59 27.03
C LEU A 432 2.95 -12.08 26.77
N ARG A 433 3.52 -12.99 27.59
CA ARG A 433 3.20 -14.42 27.54
C ARG A 433 1.76 -14.71 27.92
N ALA A 434 1.27 -14.05 28.96
CA ALA A 434 -0.13 -14.17 29.35
C ALA A 434 -1.06 -13.68 28.24
N LEU A 435 -0.67 -12.60 27.54
CA LEU A 435 -1.39 -12.11 26.36
C LEU A 435 -1.33 -13.08 25.18
N SER A 436 -0.19 -13.68 24.87
CA SER A 436 -0.11 -14.65 23.77
C SER A 436 -0.95 -15.91 24.05
N LYS A 437 -1.08 -16.32 25.32
CA LYS A 437 -1.90 -17.47 25.73
C LYS A 437 -3.41 -17.25 25.59
N SER A 438 -3.88 -16.00 25.54
CA SER A 438 -5.30 -15.71 25.35
C SER A 438 -5.72 -15.64 23.88
N LEU A 439 -4.76 -15.74 22.94
CA LEU A 439 -5.03 -15.68 21.51
C LEU A 439 -5.53 -17.04 20.99
N THR A 440 -6.48 -16.96 20.06
CA THR A 440 -7.01 -18.08 19.29
C THR A 440 -6.03 -18.54 18.20
N GLU A 441 -6.24 -19.74 17.65
CA GLU A 441 -5.43 -20.25 16.53
C GLU A 441 -5.51 -19.35 15.29
N ASP A 442 -6.66 -18.72 15.04
CA ASP A 442 -6.83 -17.79 13.93
C ASP A 442 -5.99 -16.51 14.09
N GLU A 443 -5.86 -16.01 15.33
CA GLU A 443 -5.03 -14.86 15.67
C GLU A 443 -3.55 -15.20 15.65
N LEU A 444 -3.19 -16.45 15.98
CA LEU A 444 -1.82 -16.95 15.93
C LEU A 444 -1.36 -17.35 14.52
N MET A 445 -2.25 -17.43 13.54
CA MET A 445 -1.93 -17.93 12.18
C MET A 445 -0.79 -17.13 11.51
N TYR A 446 -0.78 -15.80 11.66
CA TYR A 446 0.30 -14.95 11.16
C TYR A 446 1.64 -15.31 11.81
N LEU A 447 1.68 -15.44 13.14
CA LEU A 447 2.89 -15.77 13.89
C LEU A 447 3.36 -17.19 13.57
N ARG A 448 2.46 -18.16 13.45
CA ARG A 448 2.78 -19.53 13.03
C ARG A 448 3.45 -19.58 11.67
N SER A 449 2.96 -18.77 10.73
CA SER A 449 3.54 -18.65 9.39
C SER A 449 4.95 -18.02 9.44
N GLN A 450 5.13 -16.95 10.21
CA GLN A 450 6.44 -16.32 10.39
C GLN A 450 7.44 -17.24 11.11
N TYR A 451 7.00 -17.97 12.14
CA TYR A 451 7.82 -18.95 12.85
C TYR A 451 8.35 -20.04 11.92
N LYS A 452 7.49 -20.55 11.02
CA LYS A 452 7.89 -21.52 10.00
C LYS A 452 8.93 -20.97 9.03
N LEU A 453 8.80 -19.70 8.61
CA LEU A 453 9.77 -19.05 7.72
C LEU A 453 11.16 -18.89 8.36
N LEU A 454 11.23 -18.82 9.70
CA LEU A 454 12.49 -18.80 10.43
C LEU A 454 13.18 -20.18 10.47
N GLU A 455 12.51 -21.25 10.04
CA GLU A 455 13.03 -22.62 10.02
C GLU A 455 13.60 -23.05 11.39
N PRO A 456 12.71 -23.35 12.37
CA PRO A 456 13.13 -23.83 13.68
C PRO A 456 14.04 -25.05 13.55
N ASN A 457 15.00 -25.16 14.46
CA ASN A 457 15.95 -26.27 14.47
C ASN A 457 15.24 -27.59 14.79
N LYS A 458 15.97 -28.71 14.75
CA LYS A 458 15.43 -30.05 15.05
C LYS A 458 14.79 -30.16 16.44
N ASP A 459 15.21 -29.32 17.39
CA ASP A 459 14.63 -29.21 18.74
C ASP A 459 13.33 -28.39 18.79
N GLY A 460 12.83 -27.94 17.63
CA GLY A 460 11.63 -27.14 17.49
C GLY A 460 11.81 -25.68 17.89
N LYS A 461 13.04 -25.21 18.13
CA LYS A 461 13.35 -23.86 18.63
C LYS A 461 14.11 -23.01 17.61
N ILE A 462 13.91 -21.70 17.68
CA ILE A 462 14.64 -20.69 16.89
C ILE A 462 15.71 -19.98 17.72
N THR A 463 16.75 -19.50 17.04
CA THR A 463 17.91 -18.77 17.57
C THR A 463 18.19 -17.53 16.73
N LEU A 464 19.12 -16.68 17.17
CA LEU A 464 19.61 -15.55 16.37
C LEU A 464 20.10 -15.97 14.96
N GLU A 465 20.67 -17.16 14.83
CA GLU A 465 21.16 -17.67 13.53
C GLU A 465 20.00 -18.00 12.58
N ASN A 466 18.86 -18.45 13.10
CA ASN A 466 17.64 -18.66 12.31
C ASN A 466 17.11 -17.32 11.75
N PHE A 467 17.09 -16.26 12.58
CA PHE A 467 16.75 -14.90 12.13
C PHE A 467 17.72 -14.38 11.07
N ARG A 468 19.03 -14.56 11.28
CA ARG A 468 20.07 -14.18 10.33
C ARG A 468 19.89 -14.91 9.00
N SER A 469 19.77 -16.24 9.03
CA SER A 469 19.58 -17.08 7.86
C SER A 469 18.31 -16.72 7.08
N ALA A 470 17.19 -16.47 7.76
CA ALA A 470 15.95 -16.04 7.13
C ALA A 470 16.08 -14.68 6.42
N LEU A 471 16.77 -13.71 7.04
CA LEU A 471 17.01 -12.41 6.43
C LEU A 471 17.97 -12.50 5.23
N MET A 472 19.06 -13.27 5.36
CA MET A 472 20.04 -13.45 4.31
C MET A 472 19.47 -14.13 3.06
N ARG A 473 18.52 -15.07 3.22
CA ARG A 473 17.82 -15.71 2.09
C ARG A 473 16.97 -14.73 1.27
N ASN A 474 16.57 -13.60 1.84
CA ASN A 474 15.76 -12.57 1.20
C ASN A 474 16.56 -11.32 0.85
N THR A 475 17.89 -11.36 0.95
CA THR A 475 18.75 -10.19 0.77
C THR A 475 18.83 -9.76 -0.69
N THR A 476 18.61 -8.47 -0.92
CA THR A 476 18.98 -7.79 -2.16
C THR A 476 20.02 -6.71 -1.86
N GLU A 477 20.56 -6.07 -2.90
CA GLU A 477 21.40 -4.87 -2.69
C GLU A 477 20.63 -3.76 -1.97
N ALA A 478 19.30 -3.68 -2.12
CA ALA A 478 18.49 -2.66 -1.46
C ALA A 478 18.51 -2.83 0.07
N MET A 479 18.51 -4.09 0.53
CA MET A 479 18.60 -4.42 1.96
C MET A 479 19.93 -3.98 2.60
N LYS A 480 21.03 -4.06 1.84
CA LYS A 480 22.35 -3.57 2.29
C LYS A 480 22.37 -2.06 2.38
N GLU A 481 21.82 -1.38 1.38
CA GLU A 481 21.75 0.09 1.33
C GLU A 481 20.85 0.69 2.42
N SER A 482 19.73 0.03 2.71
CA SER A 482 18.84 0.39 3.82
C SER A 482 19.39 -0.03 5.18
N LYS A 483 20.50 -0.78 5.24
CA LYS A 483 21.09 -1.30 6.48
C LYS A 483 20.12 -2.11 7.34
N VAL A 484 19.15 -2.77 6.71
CA VAL A 484 18.21 -3.66 7.40
C VAL A 484 18.92 -4.73 8.24
N PRO A 485 20.06 -5.34 7.82
CA PRO A 485 20.77 -6.34 8.62
C PRO A 485 21.28 -5.83 9.97
N ASP A 486 21.46 -4.50 10.15
CA ASP A 486 21.89 -3.91 11.42
C ASP A 486 20.89 -4.19 12.56
N ILE A 487 19.64 -4.54 12.24
CA ILE A 487 18.66 -4.98 13.24
C ILE A 487 19.15 -6.20 14.02
N LEU A 488 19.92 -7.09 13.38
CA LEU A 488 20.44 -8.31 14.00
C LEU A 488 21.47 -8.01 15.11
N ASN A 489 22.30 -6.96 14.94
CA ASN A 489 23.25 -6.53 15.96
C ASN A 489 22.51 -6.09 17.23
N SER A 490 21.36 -5.44 17.05
CA SER A 490 20.52 -5.01 18.16
C SER A 490 19.81 -6.17 18.88
N MET A 491 19.81 -7.36 18.27
CA MET A 491 19.25 -8.61 18.79
C MET A 491 20.31 -9.56 19.37
N GLU A 492 21.57 -9.14 19.54
CA GLU A 492 22.67 -9.98 20.06
C GLU A 492 22.38 -10.65 21.41
N ASN A 493 21.56 -10.04 22.27
CA ASN A 493 21.11 -10.65 23.52
C ASN A 493 20.30 -11.96 23.32
N LEU A 494 19.89 -12.26 22.08
CA LEU A 494 19.28 -13.53 21.69
C LEU A 494 20.33 -14.64 21.43
N ALA A 495 21.62 -14.31 21.27
CA ALA A 495 22.65 -15.29 20.93
C ALA A 495 22.77 -16.44 21.95
N SER A 496 22.49 -16.17 23.23
CA SER A 496 22.48 -17.18 24.30
C SER A 496 21.09 -17.79 24.56
N ARG A 497 20.07 -17.40 23.80
CA ARG A 497 18.67 -17.80 24.02
C ARG A 497 18.13 -18.63 22.86
N LYS A 498 17.20 -19.53 23.19
CA LYS A 498 16.38 -20.28 22.24
C LYS A 498 14.92 -19.98 22.55
N MET A 499 14.10 -19.78 21.53
CA MET A 499 12.66 -19.57 21.67
C MET A 499 11.94 -20.75 21.02
N ASP A 500 11.03 -21.39 21.75
CA ASP A 500 10.02 -22.24 21.14
C ASP A 500 8.89 -21.36 20.55
N PHE A 501 7.85 -22.01 20.04
CA PHE A 501 6.74 -21.31 19.41
C PHE A 501 5.99 -20.38 20.39
N ASP A 502 5.77 -20.81 21.63
CA ASP A 502 5.01 -20.02 22.61
C ASP A 502 5.80 -18.78 23.05
N GLU A 503 7.10 -18.93 23.30
CA GLU A 503 7.98 -17.80 23.59
C GLU A 503 8.09 -16.84 22.39
N PHE A 504 8.16 -17.39 21.17
CA PHE A 504 8.14 -16.57 19.96
C PHE A 504 6.84 -15.78 19.83
N CYS A 505 5.69 -16.40 20.09
CA CYS A 505 4.40 -15.71 20.07
C CYS A 505 4.40 -14.55 21.08
N ALA A 506 4.82 -14.78 22.32
CA ALA A 506 4.95 -13.72 23.31
C ALA A 506 5.91 -12.59 22.87
N ALA A 507 6.98 -12.94 22.14
CA ALA A 507 7.98 -12.01 21.64
C ALA A 507 7.54 -11.21 20.41
N ALA A 508 6.61 -11.75 19.62
CA ALA A 508 6.25 -11.25 18.30
C ALA A 508 4.79 -10.75 18.18
N ILE A 509 4.05 -10.67 19.28
CA ILE A 509 2.75 -9.99 19.33
C ILE A 509 2.91 -8.46 19.41
N SER A 510 2.01 -7.74 18.74
CA SER A 510 1.86 -6.29 18.88
C SER A 510 0.59 -5.97 19.65
N VAL A 511 0.73 -5.42 20.84
CA VAL A 511 -0.42 -5.03 21.68
C VAL A 511 -1.32 -4.04 20.95
N TYR A 512 -0.75 -3.03 20.28
CA TYR A 512 -1.53 -2.04 19.53
C TYR A 512 -2.37 -2.67 18.40
N GLN A 513 -1.86 -3.70 17.73
CA GLN A 513 -2.61 -4.35 16.66
C GLN A 513 -3.69 -5.28 17.19
N LEU A 514 -3.49 -5.89 18.36
CA LEU A 514 -4.52 -6.67 19.05
C LEU A 514 -5.65 -5.76 19.57
N GLU A 515 -5.32 -4.56 20.08
CA GLU A 515 -6.31 -3.54 20.43
C GLU A 515 -7.17 -3.05 19.27
N ALA A 516 -6.74 -3.31 18.03
CA ALA A 516 -7.49 -2.94 16.84
C ALA A 516 -8.55 -3.98 16.47
N LEU A 517 -8.55 -5.14 17.14
CA LEU A 517 -9.53 -6.21 16.93
C LEU A 517 -10.78 -5.92 17.77
N ASP A 518 -11.95 -6.24 17.21
CA ASP A 518 -13.22 -6.11 17.92
C ASP A 518 -13.28 -6.96 19.21
N GLY A 519 -12.52 -8.07 19.28
CA GLY A 519 -12.42 -8.96 20.44
C GLY A 519 -11.38 -8.56 21.50
N TRP A 520 -10.80 -7.37 21.44
CA TRP A 520 -9.73 -6.94 22.36
C TRP A 520 -10.09 -7.09 23.84
N GLU A 521 -11.31 -6.71 24.23
CA GLU A 521 -11.72 -6.74 25.64
C GLU A 521 -11.69 -8.16 26.22
N GLN A 522 -12.13 -9.15 25.45
CA GLN A 522 -12.10 -10.56 25.83
C GLN A 522 -10.66 -11.06 25.88
N ILE A 523 -9.85 -10.77 24.86
CA ILE A 523 -8.43 -11.13 24.79
C ILE A 523 -7.67 -10.59 26.01
N ALA A 524 -7.87 -9.31 26.34
CA ALA A 524 -7.20 -8.65 27.45
C ALA A 524 -7.65 -9.22 28.80
N SER A 525 -8.94 -9.48 28.98
CA SER A 525 -9.50 -10.06 30.21
C SER A 525 -8.94 -11.45 30.47
N SER A 526 -8.98 -12.33 29.48
CA SER A 526 -8.39 -13.68 29.59
C SER A 526 -6.88 -13.62 29.79
N ALA A 527 -6.17 -12.69 29.13
CA ALA A 527 -4.75 -12.48 29.36
C ALA A 527 -4.43 -12.11 30.81
N TYR A 528 -5.25 -11.25 31.41
CA TYR A 528 -5.08 -10.85 32.81
C TYR A 528 -5.29 -12.04 33.76
N GLU A 529 -6.24 -12.94 33.50
CA GLU A 529 -6.42 -14.16 34.30
C GLU A 529 -5.22 -15.11 34.23
N TYR A 530 -4.56 -15.23 33.06
CA TYR A 530 -3.29 -15.95 32.95
C TYR A 530 -2.17 -15.23 33.72
N PHE A 531 -2.11 -13.91 33.60
CA PHE A 531 -1.09 -13.10 34.28
C PHE A 531 -1.23 -13.17 35.80
N GLU A 532 -2.45 -13.11 36.33
CA GLU A 532 -2.73 -13.23 37.77
C GLU A 532 -2.19 -14.53 38.38
N ARG A 533 -2.22 -15.63 37.61
CA ARG A 533 -1.77 -16.95 38.07
C ARG A 533 -0.25 -17.14 37.99
N GLU A 534 0.39 -16.64 36.93
CA GLU A 534 1.77 -17.02 36.59
C GLU A 534 2.77 -15.86 36.61
N GLY A 535 2.32 -14.61 36.64
CA GLY A 535 3.19 -13.45 36.38
C GLY A 535 2.95 -12.22 37.24
N ASN A 536 1.75 -12.03 37.81
CA ASN A 536 1.41 -10.85 38.60
C ASN A 536 2.00 -10.97 40.01
N ARG A 537 3.18 -10.36 40.17
CA ARG A 537 3.87 -10.26 41.45
C ARG A 537 3.53 -8.94 42.14
N VAL A 538 3.76 -8.91 43.46
CA VAL A 538 3.76 -7.66 44.22
C VAL A 538 4.81 -6.71 43.63
N ILE A 539 4.44 -5.45 43.45
CA ILE A 539 5.29 -4.42 42.88
C ILE A 539 5.00 -3.07 43.54
N THR A 540 6.04 -2.30 43.86
CA THR A 540 5.88 -0.93 44.38
C THR A 540 5.72 0.07 43.23
N VAL A 541 5.24 1.27 43.54
CA VAL A 541 5.09 2.36 42.56
C VAL A 541 6.45 2.73 41.94
N GLU A 542 7.50 2.75 42.74
CA GLU A 542 8.87 3.06 42.32
C GLU A 542 9.46 1.95 41.43
N GLU A 543 9.19 0.69 41.78
CA GLU A 543 9.55 -0.45 40.92
C GLU A 543 8.82 -0.37 39.57
N LEU A 544 7.51 -0.13 39.58
CA LEU A 544 6.70 -0.02 38.36
C LEU A 544 7.15 1.17 37.50
N ALA A 545 7.48 2.31 38.11
CA ALA A 545 8.03 3.47 37.40
C ALA A 545 9.37 3.13 36.73
N ARG A 546 10.25 2.40 37.44
CA ARG A 546 11.54 1.95 36.88
C ARG A 546 11.36 0.96 35.73
N GLU A 547 10.44 0.00 35.89
CA GLU A 547 10.04 -0.97 34.86
C GLU A 547 9.54 -0.29 33.58
N MET A 548 8.85 0.84 33.73
CA MET A 548 8.32 1.64 32.62
C MET A 548 9.21 2.82 32.20
N ASN A 549 10.41 2.94 32.78
CA ASN A 549 11.33 4.06 32.55
C ASN A 549 10.63 5.44 32.66
N LEU A 550 9.77 5.60 33.68
CA LEU A 550 9.04 6.81 33.98
C LEU A 550 9.71 7.59 35.11
N SER A 551 9.62 8.92 35.06
CA SER A 551 10.09 9.80 36.13
C SER A 551 9.16 9.76 37.34
N SER A 552 9.65 10.28 38.48
CA SER A 552 8.89 10.34 39.73
C SER A 552 7.58 11.12 39.65
N THR A 553 7.44 12.01 38.67
CA THR A 553 6.20 12.73 38.38
C THR A 553 5.04 11.82 37.94
N ALA A 554 5.32 10.60 37.49
CA ALA A 554 4.30 9.63 37.09
C ALA A 554 3.78 8.77 38.26
N HIS A 555 4.40 8.84 39.45
CA HIS A 555 4.05 7.98 40.58
C HIS A 555 2.58 8.09 41.00
N THR A 556 1.98 9.30 40.94
CA THR A 556 0.56 9.50 41.27
C THR A 556 -0.37 8.72 40.34
N VAL A 557 -0.08 8.67 39.05
CA VAL A 557 -0.87 7.91 38.07
C VAL A 557 -0.68 6.40 38.23
N LEU A 558 0.52 5.98 38.61
CA LEU A 558 0.87 4.57 38.79
C LEU A 558 0.27 3.97 40.07
N GLN A 559 -0.11 4.78 41.06
CA GLN A 559 -0.81 4.29 42.26
C GLN A 559 -2.13 3.62 41.90
N ASP A 560 -2.90 4.20 40.96
CA ASP A 560 -4.18 3.63 40.50
C ASP A 560 -4.02 2.32 39.71
N TRP A 561 -2.79 1.99 39.32
CA TRP A 561 -2.48 0.77 38.56
C TRP A 561 -2.15 -0.41 39.47
N ILE A 562 -1.92 -0.15 40.76
CA ILE A 562 -1.58 -1.16 41.76
C ILE A 562 -2.77 -1.31 42.71
N ARG A 563 -3.20 -2.54 42.94
CA ARG A 563 -4.30 -2.86 43.85
C ARG A 563 -3.86 -2.63 45.29
N SER A 564 -4.66 -1.89 46.04
CA SER A 564 -4.44 -1.66 47.47
C SER A 564 -4.55 -2.92 48.33
N THR A 565 -5.22 -3.97 47.84
CA THR A 565 -5.49 -5.20 48.60
C THR A 565 -4.28 -6.12 48.73
N ASP A 566 -3.44 -6.21 47.70
CA ASP A 566 -2.31 -7.14 47.66
C ASP A 566 -1.04 -6.58 47.00
N GLY A 567 -1.04 -5.31 46.57
CA GLY A 567 0.12 -4.67 45.96
C GLY A 567 0.48 -5.20 44.57
N LYS A 568 -0.44 -5.91 43.90
CA LYS A 568 -0.28 -6.41 42.52
C LYS A 568 -0.84 -5.43 41.49
N LEU A 569 -0.47 -5.59 40.22
CA LEU A 569 -1.08 -4.79 39.16
C LEU A 569 -2.59 -5.08 39.06
N SER A 570 -3.40 -4.04 38.95
CA SER A 570 -4.83 -4.16 38.60
C SER A 570 -5.01 -4.52 37.12
N PHE A 571 -6.22 -4.85 36.68
CA PHE A 571 -6.51 -5.04 35.25
C PHE A 571 -6.17 -3.79 34.41
N LEU A 572 -6.51 -2.60 34.93
CA LEU A 572 -6.12 -1.33 34.33
C LEU A 572 -4.60 -1.19 34.27
N GLY A 573 -3.92 -1.48 35.39
CA GLY A 573 -2.47 -1.46 35.45
C GLY A 573 -1.81 -2.41 34.44
N PHE A 574 -2.33 -3.63 34.31
CA PHE A 574 -1.89 -4.62 33.34
C PHE A 574 -2.06 -4.14 31.90
N THR A 575 -3.25 -3.67 31.51
CA THR A 575 -3.51 -3.19 30.14
C THR A 575 -2.64 -1.98 29.78
N LYS A 576 -2.38 -1.06 30.71
CA LYS A 576 -1.45 0.04 30.48
C LYS A 576 0.00 -0.41 30.45
N PHE A 577 0.39 -1.29 31.36
CA PHE A 577 1.71 -1.91 31.39
C PHE A 577 1.99 -2.71 30.11
N LEU A 578 0.94 -3.27 29.47
CA LEU A 578 1.01 -3.97 28.20
C LEU A 578 1.57 -3.13 27.04
N HIS A 579 1.60 -1.80 27.12
CA HIS A 579 2.23 -0.94 26.10
C HIS A 579 3.71 -0.66 26.37
N GLY A 580 4.21 -0.88 27.59
CA GLY A 580 5.57 -0.56 27.99
C GLY A 580 5.88 0.94 27.93
N VAL A 581 7.15 1.28 27.72
CA VAL A 581 7.61 2.66 27.59
C VAL A 581 7.18 3.19 26.21
N THR A 582 6.08 3.94 26.13
CA THR A 582 5.76 4.68 24.92
C THR A 582 6.81 5.76 24.69
N LEU A 583 7.75 5.51 23.78
CA LEU A 583 8.84 6.43 23.41
C LEU A 583 8.40 7.80 22.86
N ARG A 584 7.09 8.10 22.77
CA ARG A 584 6.56 9.43 22.46
C ARG A 584 5.21 9.68 23.14
N SER A 585 5.24 10.22 24.34
CA SER A 585 4.19 11.11 24.86
C SER A 585 4.68 11.95 26.06
N ILE A 586 5.97 12.32 26.09
CA ILE A 586 6.44 13.39 26.97
C ILE A 586 6.55 14.63 26.09
N PRO A 587 5.69 15.66 26.25
CA PRO A 587 5.96 16.95 25.64
C PRO A 587 7.32 17.41 26.17
N ARG A 588 8.25 17.77 25.28
CA ARG A 588 9.48 18.44 25.71
C ARG A 588 9.05 19.66 26.54
N PRO A 589 9.58 19.86 27.76
CA PRO A 589 9.39 21.13 28.43
C PRO A 589 9.87 22.24 27.50
N GLN A 590 9.09 23.32 27.45
CA GLN A 590 9.23 24.45 26.52
C GLN A 590 10.62 25.05 26.51
#